data_AF-A0A1V5YTC1-F1
#
_entry.id   AF-A0A1V5YTC1-F1
#
_cell.length_a   1.000
_cell.length_b   1.000
_cell.length_c   1.000
_cell.angle_alpha   90.00
_cell.angle_beta   90.00
_cell.angle_gamma   90.00
#
_symmetry.space_group_name_H-M   'P 1'
#
loop_
_entity.id
_entity.type
_entity.pdbx_description
1 polymer ?
#
loop_
_entity_poly.entity_id
_entity_poly.type
_entity_poly.pdbx_seq_one_letter_code
_entity_poly.pdbx_strand_id
1 'polypeptide(L)'
;MVAEDEQGLWEELDRLCDIAVNAHEEKQEFLEALLDPDGCAPLSPLARTLQDARDPGLNTGTFMVTVDGLSECAEILLGTGQASFAARTRLMENILTHLSGSLKQKSGRAGILCLLAANADPEISRRFAAVDAGLYPRLMDSIIKTDKQTQVSSYTPGTALPGDHALNPYERARVEGAMHALLKNCPFTCMPIPLNDASETTVADLLKKVFYQTTCKGLWLIRNHS
;
A
#
# COMPACT_ATOMS: atom_id res chain seq x y z
N MET A 1 21.20 6.24 -2.99
CA MET A 1 21.80 5.21 -3.86
C MET A 1 20.68 4.27 -4.25
N VAL A 2 20.61 3.83 -5.50
CA VAL A 2 19.68 2.74 -5.87
C VAL A 2 20.31 1.46 -5.33
N ALA A 3 19.60 0.72 -4.48
CA ALA A 3 20.09 -0.55 -3.98
C ALA A 3 20.25 -1.54 -5.13
N GLU A 4 21.47 -2.09 -5.31
CA GLU A 4 21.76 -3.08 -6.36
C GLU A 4 21.65 -4.53 -5.85
N ASP A 5 21.51 -4.72 -4.53
CA ASP A 5 21.35 -6.01 -3.87
C ASP A 5 20.33 -5.97 -2.71
N GLU A 6 20.02 -7.15 -2.17
CA GLU A 6 19.03 -7.33 -1.12
C GLU A 6 19.43 -6.62 0.19
N GLN A 7 20.72 -6.53 0.51
CA GLN A 7 21.17 -5.84 1.72
C GLN A 7 20.94 -4.33 1.60
N GLY A 8 21.34 -3.73 0.47
CA GLY A 8 21.13 -2.32 0.20
C GLY A 8 19.64 -1.96 0.20
N LEU A 9 18.76 -2.87 -0.21
CA LEU A 9 17.32 -2.67 -0.13
C LEU A 9 16.87 -2.50 1.32
N TRP A 10 17.26 -3.40 2.22
CA TRP A 10 16.84 -3.34 3.63
C TRP A 10 17.32 -2.05 4.30
N GLU A 11 18.56 -1.65 4.06
CA GLU A 11 19.12 -0.40 4.57
C GLU A 11 18.34 0.83 4.04
N GLU A 12 17.98 0.83 2.76
CA GLU A 12 17.21 1.92 2.16
C GLU A 12 15.76 1.96 2.66
N LEU A 13 15.12 0.81 2.87
CA LEU A 13 13.78 0.74 3.45
C LEU A 13 13.77 1.26 4.90
N ASP A 14 14.78 0.91 5.70
CA ASP A 14 14.93 1.44 7.06
C ASP A 14 15.11 2.96 7.06
N ARG A 15 15.89 3.50 6.10
CA ARG A 15 16.07 4.94 5.91
C ARG A 15 14.78 5.64 5.51
N LEU A 16 13.99 5.04 4.61
CA LEU A 16 12.68 5.57 4.22
C LEU A 16 11.68 5.53 5.38
N CYS A 17 11.73 4.50 6.22
CA CYS A 17 10.93 4.44 7.45
C CYS A 17 11.28 5.56 8.42
N ASP A 18 12.57 5.91 8.60
CA ASP A 18 12.96 7.06 9.43
C ASP A 18 12.37 8.36 8.88
N ILE A 19 12.45 8.59 7.57
CA ILE A 19 11.87 9.78 6.94
C ILE A 19 10.36 9.84 7.16
N ALA A 20 9.67 8.71 6.97
CA ALA A 20 8.22 8.66 7.14
C ALA A 20 7.79 8.93 8.59
N VAL A 21 8.52 8.40 9.58
CA VAL A 21 8.25 8.65 11.00
C VAL A 21 8.50 10.11 11.34
N ASN A 22 9.65 10.67 10.97
CA ASN A 22 9.97 12.08 11.23
C ASN A 22 8.93 13.03 10.61
N ALA A 23 8.49 12.75 9.38
CA ALA A 23 7.46 13.56 8.72
C ALA A 23 6.11 13.49 9.45
N HIS A 24 5.77 12.36 10.08
CA HIS A 24 4.56 12.23 10.89
C HIS A 24 4.70 12.88 12.27
N GLU A 25 5.89 12.89 12.88
CA GLU A 25 6.18 13.67 14.10
C GLU A 25 5.97 15.17 13.83
N GLU A 26 6.60 15.71 12.78
CA GLU A 26 6.42 17.12 12.39
C GLU A 26 4.95 17.44 12.09
N LYS A 27 4.23 16.51 11.46
CA LYS A 27 2.79 16.64 11.21
C LYS A 27 1.99 16.64 12.51
N GLN A 28 2.34 15.80 13.47
CA GLN A 28 1.69 15.76 14.78
C GLN A 28 1.88 17.07 15.52
N GLU A 29 3.12 17.56 15.61
CA GLU A 29 3.44 18.84 16.25
C GLU A 29 2.66 20.00 15.62
N PHE A 30 2.56 20.01 14.28
CA PHE A 30 1.77 21.01 13.57
C PHE A 30 0.27 20.93 13.90
N LEU A 31 -0.30 19.72 13.95
CA LEU A 31 -1.71 19.53 14.31
C LEU A 31 -2.01 19.91 15.76
N GLU A 32 -1.10 19.57 16.68
CA GLU A 32 -1.19 19.96 18.09
C GLU A 32 -1.15 21.48 18.25
N ALA A 33 -0.26 22.17 17.53
CA ALA A 33 -0.20 23.63 17.53
C ALA A 33 -1.48 24.29 16.97
N LEU A 34 -2.14 23.68 15.98
CA LEU A 34 -3.43 24.16 15.46
C LEU A 34 -4.59 23.93 16.45
N LEU A 35 -4.51 22.87 17.25
CA LEU A 35 -5.53 22.41 18.20
C LEU A 35 -5.24 22.85 19.64
N ASP A 36 -4.38 23.84 19.86
CA ASP A 36 -4.11 24.38 21.20
C ASP A 36 -5.42 24.93 21.83
N PRO A 37 -5.96 24.29 22.89
CA PRO A 37 -7.24 24.65 23.50
C PRO A 37 -7.16 25.94 24.32
N ASP A 38 -5.97 26.30 24.81
CA ASP A 38 -5.71 27.44 25.67
C ASP A 38 -5.34 28.69 24.86
N GLY A 39 -5.05 28.52 23.56
CA GLY A 39 -4.62 29.56 22.66
C GLY A 39 -5.70 30.16 21.74
N CYS A 40 -5.24 31.11 20.91
CA CYS A 40 -5.97 31.65 19.77
C CYS A 40 -5.69 30.88 18.47
N ALA A 41 -5.23 29.62 18.58
CA ALA A 41 -4.98 28.78 17.43
C ALA A 41 -6.24 28.60 16.58
N PRO A 42 -6.13 28.44 15.24
CA PRO A 42 -7.28 28.44 14.34
C PRO A 42 -8.36 27.39 14.68
N LEU A 43 -7.98 26.27 15.30
CA LEU A 43 -8.89 25.19 15.67
C LEU A 43 -9.14 25.09 17.19
N SER A 44 -8.75 26.09 17.99
CA SER A 44 -8.96 26.06 19.44
C SER A 44 -10.43 25.89 19.88
N PRO A 45 -11.45 26.44 19.18
CA PRO A 45 -12.85 26.16 19.54
C PRO A 45 -13.24 24.68 19.37
N LEU A 46 -12.69 24.02 18.35
CA LEU A 46 -12.90 22.59 18.11
C LEU A 46 -12.20 21.77 19.20
N ALA A 47 -10.96 22.12 19.53
CA ALA A 47 -10.19 21.44 20.58
C ALA A 47 -10.90 21.48 21.94
N ARG A 48 -11.39 22.65 22.36
CA ARG A 48 -12.17 22.80 23.61
C ARG A 48 -13.42 21.92 23.62
N THR A 49 -14.17 21.92 22.51
CA THR A 49 -15.37 21.09 22.36
C THR A 49 -15.06 19.61 22.53
N LEU A 50 -13.93 19.15 22.00
CA LEU A 50 -13.54 17.75 22.07
C LEU A 50 -12.96 17.35 23.43
N GLN A 51 -12.27 18.26 24.13
CA GLN A 51 -11.85 18.05 25.52
C GLN A 51 -13.05 17.86 26.45
N ASP A 52 -14.08 18.70 26.30
CA ASP A 52 -15.32 18.60 27.08
C ASP A 52 -16.05 17.27 26.84
N ALA A 53 -15.93 16.70 25.64
CA ALA A 53 -16.48 15.40 25.29
C ALA A 53 -15.74 14.21 25.92
N ARG A 54 -14.61 14.43 26.64
CA ARG A 54 -13.70 13.41 27.17
C ARG A 54 -13.30 12.37 26.12
N ASP A 55 -13.09 12.77 24.88
CA ASP A 55 -12.67 11.84 23.84
C ASP A 55 -11.15 11.57 23.96
N PRO A 56 -10.72 10.36 24.38
CA PRO A 56 -9.31 10.02 24.47
C PRO A 56 -8.61 9.99 23.10
N GLY A 57 -9.36 10.01 21.99
CA GLY A 57 -8.85 9.84 20.63
C GLY A 57 -8.03 11.00 20.07
N LEU A 58 -8.11 12.21 20.65
CA LEU A 58 -7.32 13.35 20.16
C LEU A 58 -5.82 13.22 20.42
N ASN A 59 -5.44 12.50 21.46
CA ASN A 59 -4.04 12.45 21.91
C ASN A 59 -3.24 11.29 21.29
N THR A 60 -3.88 10.47 20.44
CA THR A 60 -3.23 9.31 19.82
C THR A 60 -3.64 9.19 18.35
N GLY A 61 -3.14 10.14 17.55
CA GLY A 61 -3.23 10.03 16.10
C GLY A 61 -2.58 8.72 15.62
N THR A 62 -3.28 7.99 14.75
CA THR A 62 -2.70 6.84 14.04
C THR A 62 -2.26 7.29 12.66
N PHE A 63 -0.98 7.16 12.37
CA PHE A 63 -0.38 7.61 11.11
C PHE A 63 -0.16 6.45 10.16
N MET A 64 -0.76 6.50 8.97
CA MET A 64 -0.54 5.46 7.96
C MET A 64 0.69 5.77 7.12
N VAL A 65 1.49 4.73 6.87
CA VAL A 65 2.60 4.76 5.90
C VAL A 65 2.26 3.75 4.81
N THR A 66 1.98 4.24 3.60
CA THR A 66 1.47 3.43 2.49
C THR A 66 2.60 2.99 1.56
N VAL A 67 2.65 1.70 1.22
CA VAL A 67 3.52 1.16 0.17
C VAL A 67 2.86 1.28 -1.19
N ASP A 68 3.67 1.41 -2.24
CA ASP A 68 3.24 1.41 -3.64
C ASP A 68 4.35 0.83 -4.54
N GLY A 69 3.99 0.32 -5.73
CA GLY A 69 4.98 -0.24 -6.67
C GLY A 69 5.73 -1.47 -6.17
N LEU A 70 5.13 -2.23 -5.25
CA LEU A 70 5.77 -3.38 -4.61
C LEU A 70 6.08 -4.50 -5.62
N SER A 71 5.22 -4.69 -6.61
CA SER A 71 5.43 -5.68 -7.68
C SER A 71 6.64 -5.30 -8.54
N GLU A 72 6.72 -4.05 -8.97
CA GLU A 72 7.83 -3.53 -9.78
C GLU A 72 9.15 -3.57 -9.02
N CYS A 73 9.15 -3.23 -7.72
CA CYS A 73 10.32 -3.36 -6.86
C CYS A 73 10.86 -4.80 -6.83
N ALA A 74 9.97 -5.78 -6.61
CA ALA A 74 10.36 -7.19 -6.60
C ALA A 74 10.86 -7.69 -7.97
N GLU A 75 10.27 -7.19 -9.05
CA GLU A 75 10.70 -7.53 -10.41
C GLU A 75 12.08 -6.96 -10.75
N ILE A 76 12.37 -5.71 -10.36
CA ILE A 76 13.68 -5.07 -10.57
C ILE A 76 14.76 -5.84 -9.81
N LEU A 77 14.55 -6.11 -8.52
CA LEU A 77 15.55 -6.75 -7.67
C LEU A 77 15.85 -8.19 -8.05
N LEU A 78 14.84 -8.95 -8.48
CA LEU A 78 15.02 -10.35 -8.87
C LEU A 78 15.39 -10.52 -10.36
N GLY A 79 15.53 -9.42 -11.09
CA GLY A 79 15.77 -9.40 -12.52
C GLY A 79 14.48 -9.54 -13.34
N THR A 80 14.24 -8.54 -14.19
CA THR A 80 13.04 -8.43 -15.04
C THR A 80 12.79 -9.72 -15.82
N GLY A 81 11.62 -10.33 -15.64
CA GLY A 81 11.23 -11.56 -16.33
C GLY A 81 12.00 -12.83 -15.96
N GLN A 82 12.98 -12.80 -15.04
CA GLN A 82 13.83 -13.95 -14.72
C GLN A 82 13.25 -14.79 -13.57
N ALA A 83 12.70 -14.14 -12.56
CA ALA A 83 12.21 -14.82 -11.37
C ALA A 83 10.80 -15.38 -11.51
N SER A 84 10.58 -16.53 -10.86
CA SER A 84 9.27 -17.16 -10.75
C SER A 84 8.30 -16.29 -9.96
N PHE A 85 7.01 -16.45 -10.23
CA PHE A 85 5.95 -15.76 -9.48
C PHE A 85 6.09 -15.96 -7.96
N ALA A 86 6.36 -17.19 -7.52
CA ALA A 86 6.52 -17.52 -6.11
C ALA A 86 7.72 -16.81 -5.45
N ALA A 87 8.81 -16.62 -6.20
CA ALA A 87 9.98 -15.88 -5.70
C ALA A 87 9.64 -14.38 -5.54
N ARG A 88 8.94 -13.79 -6.52
CA ARG A 88 8.49 -12.38 -6.45
C ARG A 88 7.57 -12.16 -5.27
N THR A 89 6.51 -12.97 -5.14
CA THR A 89 5.54 -12.81 -4.03
C THR A 89 6.19 -12.98 -2.67
N ARG A 90 7.15 -13.90 -2.54
CA ARG A 90 7.90 -14.08 -1.29
C ARG A 90 8.75 -12.86 -0.96
N LEU A 91 9.41 -12.26 -1.94
CA LEU A 91 10.17 -11.03 -1.72
C LEU A 91 9.25 -9.88 -1.31
N MET A 92 8.08 -9.75 -1.94
CA MET A 92 7.05 -8.76 -1.56
C MET A 92 6.62 -8.94 -0.10
N GLU A 93 6.32 -10.17 0.34
CA GLU A 93 5.97 -10.48 1.73
C GLU A 93 7.11 -10.16 2.72
N ASN A 94 8.36 -10.43 2.34
CA ASN A 94 9.54 -10.10 3.14
C ASN A 94 9.68 -8.57 3.30
N ILE A 95 9.50 -7.81 2.22
CA ILE A 95 9.52 -6.34 2.23
C ILE A 95 8.46 -5.80 3.19
N LEU A 96 7.22 -6.27 3.08
CA LEU A 96 6.13 -5.83 3.97
C LEU A 96 6.41 -6.15 5.43
N THR A 97 6.95 -7.33 5.71
CA THR A 97 7.31 -7.76 7.06
C THR A 97 8.41 -6.88 7.65
N HIS A 98 9.45 -6.61 6.86
CA HIS A 98 10.55 -5.74 7.25
C HIS A 98 10.05 -4.32 7.56
N LEU A 99 9.30 -3.71 6.64
CA LEU A 99 8.72 -2.37 6.83
C LEU A 99 7.82 -2.28 8.07
N SER A 100 6.98 -3.30 8.29
CA SER A 100 6.08 -3.34 9.45
C SER A 100 6.86 -3.40 10.77
N GLY A 101 7.93 -4.20 10.82
CA GLY A 101 8.83 -4.26 11.97
C GLY A 101 9.60 -2.95 12.20
N SER A 102 10.15 -2.39 11.13
CA SER A 102 10.94 -1.15 11.15
C SER A 102 10.10 0.04 11.61
N LEU A 103 8.92 0.24 11.01
CA LEU A 103 7.98 1.29 11.43
C LEU A 103 7.56 1.13 12.89
N LYS A 104 7.22 -0.08 13.33
CA LYS A 104 6.86 -0.33 14.74
C LYS A 104 7.98 0.06 15.70
N GLN A 105 9.22 -0.25 15.36
CA GLN A 105 10.38 0.10 16.19
C GLN A 105 10.63 1.61 16.20
N LYS A 106 10.68 2.24 15.02
CA LYS A 106 11.02 3.66 14.86
C LYS A 106 9.92 4.56 15.41
N SER A 107 8.66 4.30 15.06
CA SER A 107 7.52 5.07 15.58
C SER A 107 7.36 4.91 17.10
N GLY A 108 7.64 3.71 17.64
CA GLY A 108 7.64 3.46 19.07
C GLY A 108 8.70 4.28 19.84
N ARG A 109 9.85 4.57 19.22
CA ARG A 109 10.88 5.46 19.79
C ARG A 109 10.47 6.94 19.73
N ALA A 110 9.79 7.32 18.66
CA ALA A 110 9.19 8.66 18.47
C ALA A 110 7.95 8.92 19.34
N GLY A 111 7.38 7.88 19.97
CA GLY A 111 6.15 8.01 20.75
C GLY A 111 4.88 8.15 19.92
N ILE A 112 4.96 7.86 18.61
CA ILE A 112 3.83 7.95 17.68
C ILE A 112 3.42 6.56 17.15
N LEU A 113 2.15 6.39 16.79
CA LEU A 113 1.66 5.14 16.21
C LEU A 113 1.68 5.21 14.68
N CYS A 114 2.68 4.58 14.05
CA CYS A 114 2.70 4.39 12.61
C CYS A 114 2.22 2.98 12.23
N LEU A 115 1.34 2.90 11.22
CA LEU A 115 0.80 1.65 10.69
C LEU A 115 1.14 1.49 9.22
N LEU A 116 1.69 0.33 8.85
CA LEU A 116 1.92 -0.01 7.45
C LEU A 116 0.58 -0.26 6.73
N ALA A 117 0.48 0.29 5.54
CA ALA A 117 -0.70 0.25 4.70
C ALA A 117 -0.35 0.03 3.23
N ALA A 118 -1.32 -0.38 2.42
CA ALA A 118 -1.22 -0.38 0.95
C ALA A 118 -1.85 0.88 0.34
N ASN A 119 -1.20 1.45 -0.68
CA ASN A 119 -1.80 2.45 -1.54
C ASN A 119 -2.98 1.84 -2.33
N ALA A 120 -4.06 2.59 -2.42
CA ALA A 120 -5.24 2.25 -3.22
C ALA A 120 -5.62 3.38 -4.20
N ASP A 121 -4.85 4.46 -4.24
CA ASP A 121 -5.06 5.59 -5.13
C ASP A 121 -4.19 5.43 -6.39
N PRO A 122 -4.78 5.17 -7.57
CA PRO A 122 -4.04 5.05 -8.81
C PRO A 122 -3.29 6.33 -9.19
N GLU A 123 -3.73 7.51 -8.75
CA GLU A 123 -3.05 8.77 -9.05
C GLU A 123 -1.65 8.83 -8.45
N ILE A 124 -1.48 8.27 -7.24
CA ILE A 124 -0.19 8.20 -6.57
C ILE A 124 0.76 7.30 -7.37
N SER A 125 0.28 6.15 -7.83
CA SER A 125 1.05 5.22 -8.67
C SER A 125 1.45 5.83 -10.01
N ARG A 126 0.57 6.59 -10.64
CA ARG A 126 0.86 7.35 -11.88
C ARG A 126 1.92 8.43 -11.63
N ARG A 127 1.81 9.14 -10.51
CA ARG A 127 2.74 10.23 -10.17
C ARG A 127 4.16 9.70 -9.91
N PHE A 128 4.30 8.62 -9.15
CA PHE A 128 5.62 8.02 -8.91
C PHE A 128 6.22 7.46 -10.20
N ALA A 129 5.45 6.70 -10.98
CA ALA A 129 5.86 6.21 -12.28
C ALA A 129 6.36 7.33 -13.21
N ALA A 130 5.66 8.47 -13.26
CA ALA A 130 6.06 9.60 -14.10
C ALA A 130 7.37 10.26 -13.64
N VAL A 131 7.58 10.41 -12.33
CA VAL A 131 8.83 10.95 -11.78
C VAL A 131 9.99 10.02 -12.10
N ASP A 132 9.82 8.72 -11.87
CA ASP A 132 10.88 7.74 -12.10
C ASP A 132 11.15 7.51 -13.59
N ALA A 133 10.17 7.66 -14.47
CA ALA A 133 10.38 7.63 -15.92
C ALA A 133 11.30 8.77 -16.40
N GLY A 134 11.24 9.94 -15.74
CA GLY A 134 12.14 11.06 -16.02
C GLY A 134 13.57 10.80 -15.54
N LEU A 135 13.75 10.11 -14.41
CA LEU A 135 15.06 9.86 -13.80
C LEU A 135 15.74 8.59 -14.34
N TYR A 136 14.95 7.56 -14.63
CA TYR A 136 15.42 6.21 -15.00
C TYR A 136 14.70 5.67 -16.24
N PRO A 137 14.71 6.39 -17.38
CA PRO A 137 13.87 6.06 -18.54
C PRO A 137 14.06 4.63 -19.05
N ARG A 138 15.32 4.18 -19.17
CA ARG A 138 15.63 2.82 -19.66
C ARG A 138 15.13 1.70 -18.75
N LEU A 139 15.18 1.90 -17.43
CA LEU A 139 14.69 0.92 -16.47
C LEU A 139 13.17 0.87 -16.52
N MET A 140 12.53 2.05 -16.54
CA MET A 140 11.09 2.18 -16.54
C MET A 140 10.45 1.61 -17.82
N ASP A 141 11.08 1.77 -18.99
CA ASP A 141 10.60 1.17 -20.26
C ASP A 141 10.46 -0.36 -20.17
N SER A 142 11.26 -1.02 -19.34
CA SER A 142 11.26 -2.49 -19.18
C SER A 142 10.32 -2.99 -18.09
N ILE A 143 9.87 -2.12 -17.19
CA ILE A 143 9.14 -2.48 -15.96
C ILE A 143 7.72 -1.94 -15.99
N ILE A 144 7.56 -0.67 -16.32
CA ILE A 144 6.26 -0.02 -16.28
C ILE A 144 5.51 -0.27 -17.58
N LYS A 145 4.29 -0.79 -17.44
CA LYS A 145 3.39 -0.93 -18.57
C LYS A 145 2.71 0.41 -18.80
N THR A 146 2.88 0.92 -20.02
CA THR A 146 2.09 2.03 -20.50
C THR A 146 0.72 1.52 -20.93
N ASP A 147 -0.34 2.09 -20.36
CA ASP A 147 -1.69 1.79 -20.79
C ASP A 147 -1.87 2.18 -22.27
N LYS A 148 -2.36 1.25 -23.09
CA LYS A 148 -2.40 1.43 -24.54
C LYS A 148 -3.35 2.54 -24.98
N GLN A 149 -4.41 2.80 -24.22
CA GLN A 149 -5.44 3.78 -24.58
C GLN A 149 -5.05 5.19 -24.13
N THR A 150 -4.56 5.31 -22.91
CA THR A 150 -4.26 6.58 -22.27
C THR A 150 -2.80 7.02 -22.44
N GLN A 151 -1.92 6.09 -22.85
CA GLN A 151 -0.47 6.28 -22.93
C GLN A 151 0.14 6.71 -21.59
N VAL A 152 -0.52 6.38 -20.47
CA VAL A 152 -0.03 6.71 -19.13
C VAL A 152 0.69 5.50 -18.53
N SER A 153 1.88 5.78 -18.00
CA SER A 153 2.67 4.83 -17.20
C SER A 153 2.21 4.88 -15.74
N SER A 154 2.03 3.71 -15.11
CA SER A 154 1.63 3.58 -13.70
C SER A 154 2.30 2.37 -13.07
N TYR A 155 2.66 2.49 -11.80
CA TYR A 155 2.96 1.32 -10.98
C TYR A 155 1.73 0.50 -10.64
N THR A 156 1.95 -0.76 -10.28
CA THR A 156 0.93 -1.63 -9.70
C THR A 156 0.63 -1.14 -8.28
N PRO A 157 -0.63 -0.76 -7.96
CA PRO A 157 -0.94 -0.13 -6.68
C PRO A 157 -0.71 -1.03 -5.47
N GLY A 158 0.00 -0.51 -4.46
CA GLY A 158 0.13 -1.14 -3.15
C GLY A 158 0.62 -2.60 -3.20
N THR A 159 -0.25 -3.51 -2.77
CA THR A 159 -0.01 -4.97 -2.74
C THR A 159 -0.72 -5.73 -3.86
N ALA A 160 -1.32 -5.03 -4.82
CA ALA A 160 -1.96 -5.67 -5.96
C ALA A 160 -0.93 -6.43 -6.80
N LEU A 161 -1.38 -7.47 -7.48
CA LEU A 161 -0.57 -8.16 -8.48
C LEU A 161 -0.89 -7.59 -9.87
N PRO A 162 0.08 -7.53 -10.80
CA PRO A 162 -0.17 -7.08 -12.15
C PRO A 162 -1.19 -8.00 -12.86
N GLY A 163 -1.99 -7.43 -13.76
CA GLY A 163 -3.11 -8.12 -14.42
C GLY A 163 -2.69 -9.18 -15.46
N ASP A 164 -1.43 -9.23 -15.84
CA ASP A 164 -0.87 -10.15 -16.84
C ASP A 164 -0.59 -11.55 -16.30
N HIS A 165 -0.52 -11.70 -14.98
CA HIS A 165 -0.43 -13.00 -14.36
C HIS A 165 -1.78 -13.69 -14.53
N ALA A 166 -1.78 -14.85 -15.21
CA ALA A 166 -2.94 -15.69 -15.47
C ALA A 166 -3.48 -16.38 -14.20
N LEU A 167 -3.66 -15.61 -13.12
CA LEU A 167 -4.29 -16.04 -11.89
C LEU A 167 -5.79 -15.97 -12.06
N ASN A 168 -6.47 -17.06 -11.72
CA ASN A 168 -7.91 -17.01 -11.53
C ASN A 168 -8.25 -16.10 -10.32
N PRO A 169 -9.48 -15.58 -10.21
CA PRO A 169 -9.87 -14.67 -9.15
C PRO A 169 -9.61 -15.20 -7.73
N TYR A 170 -9.80 -16.50 -7.50
CA TYR A 170 -9.54 -17.12 -6.20
C TYR A 170 -8.04 -17.08 -5.83
N GLU A 171 -7.15 -17.46 -6.75
CA GLU A 171 -5.71 -17.43 -6.50
C GLU A 171 -5.19 -16.01 -6.27
N ARG A 172 -5.73 -15.02 -7.00
CA ARG A 172 -5.43 -13.62 -6.76
C ARG A 172 -5.81 -13.19 -5.34
N ALA A 173 -7.04 -13.47 -4.91
CA ALA A 173 -7.47 -13.21 -3.53
C ALA A 173 -6.59 -13.90 -2.51
N ARG A 174 -6.19 -15.15 -2.77
CA ARG A 174 -5.37 -15.93 -1.86
C ARG A 174 -4.00 -15.30 -1.65
N VAL A 175 -3.33 -14.88 -2.72
CA VAL A 175 -1.98 -14.30 -2.66
C VAL A 175 -2.02 -12.87 -2.12
N GLU A 176 -2.87 -12.00 -2.67
CA GLU A 176 -3.01 -10.62 -2.19
C GLU A 176 -3.50 -10.60 -0.73
N GLY A 177 -4.45 -11.46 -0.38
CA GLY A 177 -4.92 -11.62 0.99
C GLY A 177 -3.84 -12.04 1.99
N ALA A 178 -2.83 -12.81 1.56
CA ALA A 178 -1.70 -13.17 2.42
C ALA A 178 -0.85 -11.93 2.75
N MET A 179 -0.57 -11.11 1.74
CA MET A 179 0.11 -9.81 1.92
C MET A 179 -0.73 -8.84 2.76
N HIS A 180 -2.05 -8.80 2.57
CA HIS A 180 -2.96 -7.97 3.35
C HIS A 180 -2.94 -8.31 4.85
N ALA A 181 -2.67 -9.56 5.22
CA ALA A 181 -2.55 -9.97 6.62
C ALA A 181 -1.31 -9.37 7.33
N LEU A 182 -0.31 -8.92 6.57
CA LEU A 182 0.88 -8.23 7.07
C LEU A 182 0.64 -6.73 7.29
N LEU A 183 -0.44 -6.20 6.72
CA LEU A 183 -0.83 -4.81 6.82
C LEU A 183 -1.80 -4.59 7.99
N LYS A 184 -1.87 -3.33 8.44
CA LYS A 184 -2.77 -2.93 9.53
C LYS A 184 -4.02 -2.23 9.01
N ASN A 185 -3.97 -1.65 7.81
CA ASN A 185 -5.18 -1.33 7.08
C ASN A 185 -5.80 -2.62 6.51
N CYS A 186 -7.10 -2.60 6.22
CA CYS A 186 -7.81 -3.74 5.61
C CYS A 186 -8.00 -3.44 4.11
N PRO A 187 -6.95 -3.58 3.27
CA PRO A 187 -7.07 -3.30 1.86
C PRO A 187 -8.02 -4.30 1.18
N PHE A 188 -8.57 -3.87 0.06
CA PHE A 188 -9.45 -4.68 -0.78
C PHE A 188 -8.65 -5.21 -1.96
N THR A 189 -8.84 -6.48 -2.29
CA THR A 189 -8.38 -7.01 -3.57
C THR A 189 -9.37 -6.57 -4.66
N CYS A 190 -8.89 -5.78 -5.60
CA CYS A 190 -9.65 -5.34 -6.77
C CYS A 190 -9.63 -6.43 -7.84
N MET A 191 -10.80 -6.90 -8.25
CA MET A 191 -10.93 -7.95 -9.26
C MET A 191 -11.86 -7.53 -10.39
N PRO A 192 -11.39 -7.50 -11.64
CA PRO A 192 -12.28 -7.49 -12.79
C PRO A 192 -12.98 -8.86 -12.88
N ILE A 193 -14.31 -8.87 -12.82
CA ILE A 193 -15.11 -10.06 -13.04
C ILE A 193 -16.09 -9.75 -14.19
N PRO A 194 -16.25 -10.64 -15.19
CA PRO A 194 -17.28 -10.52 -16.20
C PRO A 194 -18.65 -10.82 -15.58
N LEU A 195 -19.14 -9.90 -14.72
CA LEU A 195 -20.38 -10.06 -13.97
C LEU A 195 -21.61 -10.19 -14.88
N ASN A 196 -21.52 -9.77 -16.14
CA ASN A 196 -22.59 -9.94 -17.13
C ASN A 196 -22.76 -11.41 -17.59
N ASP A 197 -21.67 -12.18 -17.56
CA ASP A 197 -21.63 -13.56 -18.06
C ASP A 197 -21.54 -14.58 -16.92
N ALA A 198 -21.27 -14.13 -15.68
CA ALA A 198 -21.19 -14.98 -14.50
C ALA A 198 -22.58 -15.20 -13.88
N SER A 199 -22.93 -16.45 -13.60
CA SER A 199 -24.14 -16.75 -12.83
C SER A 199 -24.01 -16.27 -11.38
N GLU A 200 -25.14 -15.92 -10.74
CA GLU A 200 -25.19 -15.58 -9.32
C GLU A 200 -24.55 -16.67 -8.44
N THR A 201 -24.78 -17.94 -8.79
CA THR A 201 -24.18 -19.10 -8.11
C THR A 201 -22.66 -19.11 -8.19
N THR A 202 -22.10 -18.79 -9.36
CA THR A 202 -20.65 -18.74 -9.56
C THR A 202 -20.01 -17.63 -8.72
N VAL A 203 -20.64 -16.45 -8.67
CA VAL A 203 -20.18 -15.34 -7.84
C VAL A 203 -20.28 -15.71 -6.36
N ALA A 204 -21.40 -16.28 -5.91
CA ALA A 204 -21.58 -16.69 -4.53
C ALA A 204 -20.55 -17.75 -4.09
N ASP A 205 -20.24 -18.72 -4.94
CA ASP A 205 -19.25 -19.75 -4.64
C ASP A 205 -17.82 -19.19 -4.61
N LEU A 206 -17.49 -18.24 -5.49
CA LEU A 206 -16.23 -17.51 -5.41
C LEU A 206 -16.11 -16.76 -4.09
N LEU A 207 -17.12 -15.98 -3.70
CA LEU A 207 -17.12 -15.23 -2.45
C LEU A 207 -16.93 -16.16 -1.25
N LYS A 208 -17.67 -17.27 -1.18
CA LYS A 208 -17.53 -18.28 -0.12
C LYS A 208 -16.10 -18.83 -0.08
N LYS A 209 -15.55 -19.24 -1.21
CA LYS A 209 -14.17 -19.76 -1.27
C LYS A 209 -13.18 -18.71 -0.79
N VAL A 210 -13.28 -17.47 -1.26
CA VAL A 210 -12.37 -16.39 -0.85
C VAL A 210 -12.45 -16.14 0.65
N PHE A 211 -13.65 -15.88 1.19
CA PHE A 211 -13.78 -15.49 2.60
C PHE A 211 -13.57 -16.64 3.60
N TYR A 212 -13.85 -17.89 3.22
CA TYR A 212 -13.68 -19.03 4.12
C TYR A 212 -12.36 -19.79 3.95
N GLN A 213 -11.68 -19.66 2.81
CA GLN A 213 -10.49 -20.46 2.49
C GLN A 213 -9.22 -19.61 2.28
N THR A 214 -9.31 -18.29 2.38
CA THR A 214 -8.16 -17.38 2.27
C THR A 214 -8.15 -16.36 3.40
N THR A 215 -7.08 -15.57 3.49
CA THR A 215 -6.97 -14.44 4.43
C THR A 215 -7.49 -13.12 3.85
N CYS A 216 -8.05 -13.13 2.63
CA CYS A 216 -8.60 -11.94 1.99
C CYS A 216 -9.87 -11.47 2.72
N LYS A 217 -9.82 -10.25 3.27
CA LYS A 217 -10.90 -9.68 4.08
C LYS A 217 -11.86 -8.77 3.29
N GLY A 218 -11.49 -8.37 2.09
CA GLY A 218 -12.29 -7.45 1.28
C GLY A 218 -12.04 -7.64 -0.20
N LEU A 219 -13.12 -7.61 -0.98
CA LEU A 219 -13.10 -7.66 -2.43
C LEU A 219 -13.77 -6.41 -3.01
N TRP A 220 -13.17 -5.83 -4.03
CA TRP A 220 -13.82 -4.85 -4.90
C TRP A 220 -14.03 -5.48 -6.27
N LEU A 221 -15.28 -5.77 -6.62
CA LEU A 221 -15.61 -6.36 -7.91
C LEU A 221 -15.84 -5.26 -8.94
N ILE A 222 -14.99 -5.22 -9.97
CA ILE A 222 -15.10 -4.29 -11.08
C ILE A 222 -15.88 -4.98 -12.20
N ARG A 223 -16.95 -4.33 -12.65
CA ARG A 223 -17.71 -4.77 -13.82
C ARG A 223 -16.91 -4.42 -15.06
N ASN A 224 -16.52 -5.41 -15.85
CA ASN A 224 -15.96 -5.13 -17.17
C ASN A 224 -17.05 -4.49 -18.04
N HIS A 225 -16.80 -3.27 -18.50
CA HIS A 225 -17.57 -2.69 -19.60
C HIS A 225 -17.01 -3.29 -20.89
N SER A 226 -17.82 -4.16 -21.51
CA SER A 226 -17.61 -4.58 -22.90
C SER A 226 -17.84 -3.42 -23.85
#